data_AF-A0A444JBF9-F1
#
_entry.id   AF-A0A444JBF9-F1
#
_cell.length_a   1.000
_cell.length_b   1.000
_cell.length_c   1.000
_cell.angle_alpha   90.00
_cell.angle_beta   90.00
_cell.angle_gamma   90.00
#
_symmetry.space_group_name_H-M   'P 1'
#
loop_
_entity.id
_entity.type
_entity.pdbx_description
1 polymer ?
#
loop_
_entity_poly.entity_id
_entity_poly.type
_entity_poly.pdbx_seq_one_letter_code
_entity_poly.pdbx_strand_id
1 'polypeptide(L)'
;HKVQAGRGVNSPGISEIPKTVFEELLVNALVHRDYLVSAAIRVFIYDNRIEIISPGHLPNNLTVEKIRAGNANIRNPILVSYVAKGLLPYHGLGSGIKRALSAWPDIEFQDDHEGCLFTAIIYRKPLEQLSGSSPAKEE
;
A
#
# COMPACT_ATOMS: atom_id res chain seq x y z
N HIS A 1 13.79 4.64 -1.37
CA HIS A 1 15.25 4.65 -1.61
C HIS A 1 15.52 3.93 -2.94
N LYS A 2 16.53 4.32 -3.72
CA LYS A 2 16.85 3.67 -5.02
C LYS A 2 18.09 2.79 -4.87
N VAL A 3 18.01 1.55 -5.33
CA VAL A 3 19.08 0.54 -5.26
C VAL A 3 19.66 0.30 -6.65
N GLN A 4 20.97 0.13 -6.74
CA GLN A 4 21.62 -0.07 -8.04
C GLN A 4 21.35 -1.47 -8.62
N ALA A 5 21.04 -2.47 -7.77
CA ALA A 5 20.61 -3.82 -8.16
C ALA A 5 21.45 -4.44 -9.30
N GLY A 6 22.78 -4.31 -9.22
CA GLY A 6 23.71 -4.86 -10.22
C GLY A 6 23.75 -4.12 -11.57
N ARG A 7 23.07 -2.97 -11.72
CA ARG A 7 23.11 -2.17 -12.96
C ARG A 7 24.35 -1.28 -13.02
N GLY A 8 24.84 -1.01 -14.23
CA GLY A 8 26.03 -0.17 -14.45
C GLY A 8 25.86 1.25 -13.87
N VAL A 9 26.95 1.92 -13.51
CA VAL A 9 26.99 3.19 -12.74
C VAL A 9 26.10 4.31 -13.31
N ASN A 10 25.85 4.30 -14.62
CA ASN A 10 25.00 5.28 -15.30
C ASN A 10 23.51 4.93 -15.32
N SER A 11 23.11 3.78 -14.78
CA SER A 11 21.72 3.35 -14.72
C SER A 11 21.02 3.99 -13.51
N PRO A 12 19.80 4.54 -13.67
CA PRO A 12 19.02 5.00 -12.53
C PRO A 12 18.67 3.82 -11.63
N GLY A 13 18.87 4.00 -10.32
CA GLY A 13 18.57 2.95 -9.34
C GLY A 13 17.08 2.56 -9.36
N ILE A 14 16.82 1.30 -9.06
CA ILE A 14 15.50 0.68 -8.98
C ILE A 14 14.90 0.99 -7.61
N SER A 15 13.58 1.17 -7.52
CA SER A 15 12.92 1.29 -6.22
C SER A 15 13.06 0.00 -5.41
N GLU A 16 13.39 0.11 -4.13
CA GLU A 16 13.47 -1.03 -3.19
C GLU A 16 12.13 -1.80 -3.08
N ILE A 17 11.03 -1.05 -3.03
CA ILE A 17 9.67 -1.57 -2.96
C ILE A 17 9.01 -1.32 -4.32
N PRO A 18 8.31 -2.32 -4.90
CA PRO A 18 7.62 -2.16 -6.16
C PRO A 18 6.63 -0.99 -6.16
N LYS A 19 6.59 -0.21 -7.24
CA LYS A 19 5.66 0.93 -7.39
C LYS A 19 4.20 0.53 -7.15
N THR A 20 3.82 -0.68 -7.59
CA THR A 20 2.47 -1.22 -7.41
C THR A 20 2.03 -1.27 -5.95
N VAL A 21 2.94 -1.53 -5.01
CA VAL A 21 2.62 -1.55 -3.57
C VAL A 21 2.13 -0.16 -3.13
N PHE A 22 2.86 0.89 -3.52
CA PHE A 22 2.47 2.25 -3.20
C PHE A 22 1.18 2.69 -3.90
N GLU A 23 1.00 2.32 -5.17
CA GLU A 23 -0.23 2.62 -5.89
C GLU A 23 -1.45 2.01 -5.18
N GLU A 24 -1.39 0.72 -4.84
CA GLU A 24 -2.49 0.04 -4.17
C GLU A 24 -2.77 0.61 -2.78
N LEU A 25 -1.72 0.83 -1.96
CA LEU A 25 -1.91 1.31 -0.59
C LEU A 25 -2.35 2.78 -0.53
N LEU A 26 -1.83 3.64 -1.41
CA LEU A 26 -2.23 5.06 -1.46
C LEU A 26 -3.64 5.22 -2.03
N VAL A 27 -4.02 4.47 -3.07
CA VAL A 27 -5.39 4.49 -3.59
C VAL A 27 -6.37 3.97 -2.53
N ASN A 28 -6.04 2.90 -1.81
CA ASN A 28 -6.87 2.43 -0.70
C ASN A 28 -7.00 3.50 0.39
N ALA A 29 -5.90 4.16 0.78
CA ALA A 29 -5.93 5.23 1.77
C ALA A 29 -6.84 6.39 1.31
N LEU A 30 -6.76 6.82 0.05
CA LEU A 30 -7.60 7.88 -0.51
C LEU A 30 -9.08 7.50 -0.59
N VAL A 31 -9.39 6.28 -1.05
CA VAL A 31 -10.78 5.82 -1.25
C VAL A 31 -11.49 5.56 0.07
N HIS A 32 -10.77 5.01 1.05
CA HIS A 32 -11.34 4.60 2.33
C HIS A 32 -11.08 5.58 3.47
N ARG A 33 -10.41 6.72 3.22
CA ARG A 33 -10.28 7.82 4.19
C ARG A 33 -11.64 8.26 4.71
N ASP A 34 -11.72 8.52 6.01
CA ASP A 34 -12.84 9.27 6.58
C ASP A 34 -12.72 10.76 6.19
N TYR A 35 -13.61 11.21 5.30
CA TYR A 35 -13.65 12.58 4.83
C TYR A 35 -14.39 13.54 5.77
N LEU A 36 -15.02 13.04 6.84
CA LEU A 36 -15.61 13.88 7.88
C LEU A 36 -14.55 14.42 8.85
N VAL A 37 -13.39 13.76 8.92
CA VAL A 37 -12.25 14.19 9.75
C VAL A 37 -11.33 15.09 8.94
N SER A 38 -11.02 16.28 9.49
CA SER A 38 -10.07 17.22 8.89
C SER A 38 -8.61 16.86 9.21
N ALA A 39 -8.17 15.68 8.74
CA ALA A 39 -6.79 15.20 8.90
C ALA A 39 -6.23 14.65 7.59
N ALA A 40 -4.96 14.93 7.27
CA ALA A 40 -4.35 14.41 6.06
C ALA A 40 -4.00 12.92 6.17
N ILE A 41 -3.87 12.23 5.03
CA ILE A 41 -3.13 10.96 4.98
C ILE A 41 -1.67 11.30 5.20
N ARG A 42 -1.02 10.62 6.15
CA ARG A 42 0.39 10.84 6.50
C ARG A 42 1.23 9.70 5.99
N VAL A 43 2.37 10.02 5.40
CA VAL A 43 3.35 9.02 4.95
C VAL A 43 4.66 9.28 5.68
N PHE A 44 5.06 8.34 6.53
CA PHE A 44 6.33 8.38 7.24
C PHE A 44 7.30 7.38 6.62
N ILE A 45 8.53 7.81 6.37
CA ILE A 45 9.58 6.98 5.79
C ILE A 45 10.69 6.88 6.82
N TYR A 46 10.85 5.69 7.39
CA TYR A 46 11.92 5.34 8.31
C TYR A 46 12.95 4.47 7.60
N ASP A 47 14.10 4.27 8.23
CA ASP A 47 15.16 3.42 7.66
C ASP A 47 14.68 1.98 7.45
N ASN A 48 13.90 1.44 8.38
CA ASN A 48 13.44 0.04 8.37
C ASN A 48 12.00 -0.17 7.86
N ARG A 49 11.21 0.89 7.70
CA ARG A 49 9.80 0.76 7.29
C ARG A 49 9.22 2.05 6.72
N ILE A 50 8.10 1.92 6.03
CA ILE A 50 7.27 3.04 5.56
C ILE A 50 5.88 2.86 6.18
N GLU A 51 5.33 3.93 6.74
CA GLU A 51 3.98 3.91 7.33
C GLU A 51 3.07 4.85 6.53
N ILE A 52 1.92 4.33 6.09
CA ILE A 52 0.85 5.11 5.46
C ILE A 52 -0.32 5.12 6.42
N ILE A 53 -0.59 6.28 7.02
CA ILE A 53 -1.62 6.46 8.04
C ILE A 53 -2.79 7.23 7.44
N SER A 54 -3.96 6.59 7.38
CA SER A 54 -5.20 7.18 6.89
C SER A 54 -6.17 7.49 8.05
N PRO A 55 -6.86 8.65 8.03
CA PRO A 55 -7.95 8.93 8.96
C PRO A 55 -9.12 7.94 8.82
N GLY A 56 -9.59 7.44 9.95
CA GLY A 56 -10.75 6.57 10.11
C GLY A 56 -10.41 5.08 10.14
N HIS A 57 -10.88 4.38 11.17
CA HIS A 57 -10.73 2.94 11.39
C HIS A 57 -11.64 2.10 10.48
N LEU A 58 -11.39 0.79 10.32
CA LEU A 58 -12.17 -0.07 9.42
C LEU A 58 -13.68 -0.03 9.75
N PRO A 59 -14.56 0.18 8.74
CA PRO A 59 -15.98 0.39 9.00
C PRO A 59 -16.72 -0.91 9.31
N ASN A 60 -17.76 -0.82 10.14
CA ASN A 60 -18.64 -1.94 10.52
C ASN A 60 -17.84 -3.09 11.19
N ASN A 61 -18.12 -4.34 10.82
CA ASN A 61 -17.46 -5.53 11.33
C ASN A 61 -16.26 -5.97 10.45
N LEU A 62 -15.66 -5.04 9.70
CA LEU A 62 -14.49 -5.34 8.88
C LEU A 62 -13.26 -5.40 9.80
N THR A 63 -12.39 -6.38 9.59
CA THR A 63 -11.16 -6.57 10.38
C THR A 63 -9.96 -6.69 9.45
N VAL A 64 -8.75 -6.59 9.99
CA VAL A 64 -7.50 -6.77 9.22
C VAL A 64 -7.46 -8.11 8.50
N GLU A 65 -7.95 -9.18 9.12
CA GLU A 65 -8.00 -10.52 8.52
C GLU A 65 -8.98 -10.54 7.33
N LYS A 66 -10.13 -9.89 7.47
CA LYS A 66 -11.16 -9.83 6.42
C LYS A 66 -10.68 -9.03 5.21
N ILE A 67 -9.99 -7.90 5.42
CA ILE A 67 -9.46 -7.12 4.29
C ILE A 67 -8.32 -7.85 3.58
N ARG A 68 -7.49 -8.61 4.32
CA ARG A 68 -6.49 -9.53 3.73
C ARG A 68 -7.17 -10.62 2.89
N ALA A 69 -8.32 -11.12 3.33
CA ALA A 69 -9.15 -12.05 2.56
C ALA A 69 -9.88 -11.40 1.36
N GLY A 70 -9.78 -10.08 1.20
CA GLY A 70 -10.34 -9.32 0.08
C GLY A 70 -11.74 -8.78 0.33
N ASN A 71 -12.22 -8.83 1.57
CA ASN A 71 -13.48 -8.19 1.93
C ASN A 71 -13.28 -6.68 1.97
N ALA A 72 -14.22 -5.94 1.40
CA ALA A 72 -14.15 -4.49 1.34
C ALA A 72 -15.54 -3.89 1.51
N ASN A 73 -15.61 -2.81 2.29
CA ASN A 73 -16.81 -2.02 2.47
C ASN A 73 -16.58 -0.63 1.87
N ILE A 74 -17.54 -0.20 1.04
CA ILE A 74 -17.52 1.13 0.44
C ILE A 74 -17.97 2.14 1.50
N ARG A 75 -17.11 3.10 1.84
CA ARG A 75 -17.48 4.24 2.71
C ARG A 75 -18.18 5.35 1.93
N ASN A 76 -17.65 5.69 0.76
CA ASN A 76 -18.16 6.77 -0.08
C ASN A 76 -18.45 6.24 -1.50
N PRO A 77 -19.72 5.92 -1.82
CA PRO A 77 -20.12 5.42 -3.13
C PRO A 77 -19.82 6.39 -4.27
N ILE A 78 -19.93 7.70 -4.01
CA ILE A 78 -19.66 8.74 -5.01
C ILE A 78 -18.18 8.71 -5.39
N LEU A 79 -17.28 8.71 -4.40
CA LEU A 79 -15.83 8.66 -4.64
C LEU A 79 -15.44 7.40 -5.40
N VAL A 80 -15.95 6.23 -4.99
CA VAL A 80 -15.71 4.96 -5.69
C VAL A 80 -16.19 5.03 -7.14
N SER A 81 -17.32 5.68 -7.42
CA SER A 81 -17.81 5.84 -8.79
C SER A 81 -16.87 6.67 -9.68
N TYR A 82 -16.23 7.71 -9.15
CA TYR A 82 -15.25 8.51 -9.90
C TYR A 82 -13.94 7.75 -10.10
N VAL A 83 -13.51 7.02 -9.07
CA VAL A 83 -12.31 6.18 -9.13
C VAL A 83 -12.48 5.05 -10.15
N ALA A 84 -13.66 4.42 -10.20
CA ALA A 84 -14.00 3.43 -11.23
C ALA A 84 -14.05 4.01 -12.64
N LYS A 85 -14.26 5.33 -12.80
CA LYS A 85 -14.20 6.05 -14.08
C LYS A 85 -12.78 6.48 -14.47
N GLY A 86 -11.76 6.08 -13.72
CA GLY A 86 -10.36 6.34 -14.05
C GLY A 86 -9.75 7.57 -13.37
N LEU A 87 -10.38 8.13 -12.33
CA LEU A 87 -9.78 9.23 -11.56
C LEU A 87 -8.45 8.82 -10.89
N LEU A 88 -8.34 7.55 -10.47
CA LEU A 88 -7.17 6.98 -9.83
C LEU A 88 -6.85 5.61 -10.46
N PRO A 89 -5.59 5.12 -10.37
CA PRO A 89 -5.22 3.78 -10.83
C PRO A 89 -5.82 2.71 -9.92
N TYR A 90 -7.11 2.46 -10.07
CA TYR A 90 -7.90 1.53 -9.27
C TYR A 90 -8.23 0.29 -10.07
N HIS A 91 -7.92 -0.87 -9.50
CA HIS A 91 -8.13 -2.16 -10.18
C HIS A 91 -9.18 -3.03 -9.47
N GLY A 92 -10.26 -2.41 -9.01
CA GLY A 92 -11.43 -3.10 -8.45
C GLY A 92 -11.44 -3.22 -6.93
N LEU A 93 -12.62 -3.56 -6.41
CA LEU A 93 -12.89 -3.59 -4.97
C LEU A 93 -12.34 -4.90 -4.37
N GLY A 94 -11.70 -4.83 -3.20
CA GLY A 94 -11.21 -6.01 -2.47
C GLY A 94 -9.96 -6.69 -3.07
N SER A 95 -9.41 -6.16 -4.17
CA SER A 95 -8.26 -6.74 -4.86
C SER A 95 -6.94 -6.03 -4.53
N GLY A 96 -6.98 -4.75 -4.12
CA GLY A 96 -5.78 -3.95 -3.94
C GLY A 96 -4.85 -4.39 -2.81
N ILE A 97 -5.41 -4.72 -1.64
CA ILE A 97 -4.62 -5.26 -0.52
C ILE A 97 -3.96 -6.59 -0.90
N LYS A 98 -4.67 -7.47 -1.61
CA LYS A 98 -4.11 -8.75 -2.09
C LYS A 98 -2.96 -8.55 -3.06
N ARG A 99 -3.10 -7.61 -4.00
CA ARG A 99 -2.01 -7.28 -4.94
C ARG A 99 -0.80 -6.69 -4.25
N ALA A 100 -1.02 -5.77 -3.29
CA ALA A 100 0.06 -5.21 -2.49
C ALA A 100 0.82 -6.30 -1.74
N LEU A 101 0.10 -7.21 -1.05
CA LEU A 101 0.70 -8.34 -0.31
C LEU A 101 1.39 -9.36 -1.23
N SER A 102 0.86 -9.58 -2.44
CA SER A 102 1.49 -10.46 -3.43
C SER A 102 2.81 -9.89 -3.96
N ALA A 103 2.84 -8.57 -4.20
CA ALA A 103 4.05 -7.88 -4.66
C ALA A 103 5.08 -7.68 -3.53
N TRP A 104 4.62 -7.52 -2.29
CA TRP A 104 5.46 -7.34 -1.11
C TRP A 104 4.77 -7.94 0.12
N PRO A 105 5.19 -9.12 0.60
CA PRO A 105 4.50 -9.82 1.69
C PRO A 105 4.73 -9.18 3.06
N ASP A 106 5.81 -8.40 3.21
CA ASP A 106 6.20 -7.76 4.47
C ASP A 106 5.43 -6.45 4.68
N ILE A 107 4.10 -6.58 4.72
CA ILE A 107 3.15 -5.50 5.02
C ILE A 107 2.29 -5.90 6.21
N GLU A 108 2.26 -5.03 7.20
CA GLU A 108 1.36 -5.10 8.35
C GLU A 108 0.27 -4.05 8.24
N PHE A 109 -0.90 -4.36 8.78
CA PHE A 109 -2.02 -3.43 8.84
C PHE A 109 -2.47 -3.33 10.29
N GLN A 110 -2.59 -2.10 10.78
CA GLN A 110 -3.07 -1.81 12.12
C GLN A 110 -4.35 -0.99 12.01
N ASP A 111 -5.37 -1.41 12.75
CA ASP A 111 -6.64 -0.70 12.87
C ASP A 111 -6.80 -0.16 14.29
N ASP A 112 -6.53 1.13 14.47
CA ASP A 112 -6.63 1.83 15.74
C ASP A 112 -8.03 2.44 15.88
N HIS A 113 -8.90 1.72 16.56
CA HIS A 113 -10.28 2.15 16.83
C HIS A 113 -10.35 3.36 17.78
N GLU A 114 -9.43 3.47 18.74
CA GLU A 114 -9.46 4.58 19.72
C GLU A 114 -8.95 5.88 19.09
N GLY A 115 -7.84 5.79 18.34
CA GLY A 115 -7.29 6.91 17.59
C GLY A 115 -8.06 7.23 16.30
N CYS A 116 -9.01 6.37 15.90
CA CYS A 116 -9.71 6.43 14.62
C CYS A 116 -8.72 6.50 13.44
N LEU A 117 -7.74 5.61 13.39
CA LEU A 117 -6.70 5.56 12.36
C LEU A 117 -6.58 4.16 11.76
N PHE A 118 -6.33 4.11 10.47
CA PHE A 118 -5.90 2.90 9.80
C PHE A 118 -4.48 3.08 9.26
N THR A 119 -3.58 2.16 9.58
CA THR A 119 -2.16 2.26 9.22
C THR A 119 -1.72 1.04 8.42
N ALA A 120 -1.10 1.28 7.27
CA ALA A 120 -0.35 0.27 6.52
C ALA A 120 1.15 0.46 6.75
N ILE A 121 1.82 -0.56 7.28
CA ILE A 121 3.25 -0.56 7.60
C ILE A 121 3.95 -1.48 6.62
N ILE A 122 4.79 -0.92 5.76
CA ILE A 122 5.60 -1.67 4.79
C ILE A 122 7.01 -1.80 5.36
N TYR A 123 7.42 -3.02 5.72
CA TYR A 123 8.77 -3.26 6.21
C TYR A 123 9.76 -3.34 5.05
N ARG A 124 10.90 -2.67 5.20
CA ARG A 124 11.99 -2.69 4.21
C ARG A 124 12.84 -3.93 4.40
N LYS A 125 13.23 -4.57 3.29
CA LYS A 125 14.21 -5.65 3.32
C LYS A 125 15.63 -5.06 3.33
N PRO A 126 16.56 -5.69 4.06
CA PRO A 126 17.99 -5.37 3.96
C PRO A 126 18.48 -5.51 2.52
N LEU A 127 19.44 -4.67 2.12
CA LEU A 127 19.95 -4.61 0.73
C LEU A 127 20.49 -5.95 0.23
N GLU A 128 21.03 -6.77 1.14
CA GLU A 128 21.60 -8.09 0.82
C GLU A 128 20.53 -9.08 0.31
N GLN A 129 19.28 -8.94 0.75
CA GLN A 129 18.16 -9.79 0.34
C GLN A 129 17.55 -9.36 -1.00
N LEU A 130 17.73 -8.11 -1.42
CA LEU A 130 17.25 -7.60 -2.70
C LEU A 130 18.14 -8.00 -3.89
N SER A 131 19.42 -8.33 -3.65
CA SER A 131 20.35 -8.80 -4.68
C SER A 131 20.19 -10.27 -5.07
N GLY A 132 19.47 -11.08 -4.27
CA GLY A 132 19.28 -12.52 -4.52
C GLY A 132 18.18 -12.85 -5.53
N SER A 133 17.30 -11.89 -5.85
CA SER A 133 16.22 -12.04 -6.84
C SER A 133 16.61 -11.37 -8.15
N SER A 134 17.69 -11.82 -8.80
CA SER A 134 17.87 -11.53 -10.22
C SER A 134 16.76 -12.25 -11.00
N PRO A 135 16.10 -11.59 -11.97
CA PRO A 135 15.19 -12.30 -12.86
C PRO A 135 15.97 -13.37 -13.62
N ALA A 136 15.37 -14.55 -13.74
CA ALA A 136 15.88 -15.63 -14.57
C ALA A 136 16.32 -15.05 -15.92
N LYS A 137 17.54 -15.42 -16.33
CA LYS A 137 18.01 -15.18 -17.69
C LYS A 137 16.98 -15.81 -18.63
N GLU A 138 16.33 -15.00 -19.46
CA GLU A 138 15.64 -15.49 -20.65
C GLU A 138 16.74 -16.00 -21.60
N GLU A 139 16.71 -17.31 -21.88
CA GLU A 139 17.39 -17.97 -23.00
C GLU A 139 16.53 -17.87 -24.27
#